data_AF-A0AAU2PLR4-F1
#
_entry.id   AF-A0AAU2PLR4-F1
#
_cell.length_a   1.000
_cell.length_b   1.000
_cell.length_c   1.000
_cell.angle_alpha   90.00
_cell.angle_beta   90.00
_cell.angle_gamma   90.00
#
_symmetry.space_group_name_H-M   'P 1'
#
loop_
_entity.id
_entity.type
_entity.pdbx_description
1 polymer ?
#
loop_
_entity_poly.entity_id
_entity_poly.type
_entity_poly.pdbx_seq_one_letter_code
_entity_poly.pdbx_strand_id
1 'polypeptide(L)'
;MTYGDGELAAVAAAPSDLGGAALRLYTLHERPGVRLVGEISPSTRLVWRQALDQLADRHDHVCFLELSAITFVDVAGASELARTAQALNERRRLVLERPPPELPRILELFWPQLRTIEVAA
;
A
#
# COMPACT_ATOMS: atom_id res chain seq x y z
N MET A 1 16.40 -16.66 -20.47
CA MET A 1 15.45 -16.33 -19.39
C MET A 1 15.90 -14.99 -18.82
N THR A 2 15.41 -13.91 -19.43
CA THR A 2 15.82 -12.54 -19.09
C THR A 2 14.67 -11.92 -18.33
N TYR A 3 14.92 -11.54 -17.08
CA TYR A 3 14.00 -10.76 -16.26
C TYR A 3 13.82 -9.42 -16.99
N GLY A 4 12.65 -9.24 -17.60
CA GLY A 4 12.31 -8.04 -18.35
C GLY A 4 12.35 -6.85 -17.42
N ASP A 5 13.17 -5.88 -17.81
CA ASP A 5 13.22 -4.52 -17.32
C ASP A 5 11.80 -3.93 -17.42
N GLY A 6 11.03 -4.07 -16.33
CA GLY A 6 9.74 -3.41 -16.18
C GLY A 6 10.04 -1.94 -15.97
N GLU A 7 10.11 -1.19 -17.06
CA GLU A 7 10.19 0.26 -17.09
C GLU A 7 9.08 0.82 -16.20
N LEU A 8 9.46 1.16 -14.97
CA LEU A 8 8.59 1.71 -13.96
C LEU A 8 8.25 3.12 -14.43
N ALA A 9 7.11 3.29 -15.12
CA ALA A 9 6.55 4.62 -15.27
C ALA A 9 6.16 5.12 -13.87
N ALA A 10 7.11 5.82 -13.25
CA ALA A 10 6.89 6.54 -12.02
C ALA A 10 5.82 7.58 -12.33
N VAL A 11 4.64 7.41 -11.75
CA VAL A 11 3.83 8.58 -11.41
C VAL A 11 4.61 9.32 -10.33
N ALA A 12 5.59 10.11 -10.77
CA ALA A 12 6.30 11.03 -9.91
C ALA A 12 5.29 12.08 -9.45
N ALA A 13 4.52 11.75 -8.41
CA ALA A 13 4.10 12.76 -7.46
C ALA A 13 5.40 13.48 -7.08
N ALA A 14 5.52 14.73 -7.51
CA ALA A 14 6.72 15.54 -7.35
C ALA A 14 7.29 15.35 -5.93
N PRO A 15 8.61 15.19 -5.75
CA PRO A 15 9.18 15.05 -4.43
C PRO A 15 8.93 16.35 -3.67
N SER A 16 7.95 16.34 -2.76
CA SER A 16 7.88 17.34 -1.71
C SER A 16 9.05 17.07 -0.77
N ASP A 17 10.17 17.70 -1.10
CA ASP A 17 11.42 17.68 -0.35
C ASP A 17 11.18 18.36 1.01
N LEU A 18 10.84 17.56 2.01
CA LEU A 18 10.80 17.95 3.42
C LEU A 18 11.32 16.76 4.25
N GLY A 19 12.64 16.59 4.17
CA GLY A 19 13.51 15.91 5.13
C GLY A 19 12.94 14.72 5.93
N GLY A 20 13.30 13.50 5.52
CA GLY A 20 13.62 12.44 6.48
C GLY A 20 13.10 11.05 6.17
N ALA A 21 12.00 10.90 5.45
CA ALA A 21 11.48 9.58 5.07
C ALA A 21 10.80 9.71 3.70
N ALA A 22 11.39 9.12 2.66
CA ALA A 22 10.83 9.19 1.32
C ALA A 22 10.00 7.92 1.08
N LEU A 23 8.72 7.94 1.46
CA LEU A 23 7.79 6.94 0.93
C LEU A 23 7.58 7.24 -0.54
N ARG A 24 7.95 6.29 -1.41
CA ARG A 24 7.75 6.39 -2.86
C ARG A 24 6.65 5.44 -3.29
N LEU A 25 5.81 5.92 -4.20
CA LEU A 25 4.74 5.15 -4.80
C LEU A 25 5.02 4.88 -6.28
N TYR A 26 4.87 3.63 -6.68
CA TYR A 26 5.01 3.18 -8.05
C TYR A 26 3.72 2.48 -8.45
N THR A 27 3.13 2.84 -9.57
CA THR A 27 1.96 2.09 -10.07
C THR A 27 2.45 0.81 -10.74
N LEU A 28 1.79 -0.32 -10.45
CA LEU A 28 2.01 -1.57 -11.16
C LEU A 28 1.23 -1.53 -12.48
N HIS A 29 1.93 -1.79 -13.60
CA HIS A 29 1.32 -1.79 -14.94
C HIS A 29 0.83 -3.18 -15.35
N GLU A 30 1.47 -4.22 -14.80
CA GLU A 30 1.14 -5.62 -15.11
C GLU A 30 -0.06 -6.13 -14.30
N ARG A 31 -0.40 -5.45 -13.20
CA ARG A 31 -1.47 -5.83 -12.28
C ARG A 31 -2.13 -4.57 -11.69
N PRO A 32 -3.44 -4.58 -11.41
CA PRO A 32 -4.10 -3.46 -10.75
C PRO A 32 -3.55 -3.27 -9.33
N GLY A 33 -2.60 -2.36 -9.14
CA GLY A 33 -1.96 -2.17 -7.84
C GLY A 33 -0.92 -1.08 -7.78
N VAL A 34 -0.37 -0.87 -6.58
CA VAL A 34 0.73 0.06 -6.31
C VAL A 34 1.79 -0.61 -5.47
N ARG A 35 3.04 -0.26 -5.73
CA ARG A 35 4.22 -0.65 -4.97
C ARG A 35 4.69 0.53 -4.15
N LEU A 36 4.96 0.28 -2.87
CA LEU A 36 5.46 1.26 -1.94
C LEU A 36 6.86 0.90 -1.48
N VAL A 37 7.71 1.92 -1.39
CA VAL A 37 9.13 1.79 -1.04
C VAL A 37 9.45 2.83 0.03
N GLY A 38 10.11 2.41 1.11
CA GLY A 38 10.52 3.28 2.22
C GLY A 38 9.87 2.88 3.54
N GLU A 39 9.23 3.82 4.23
CA GLU A 39 8.61 3.60 5.53
C GLU A 39 7.27 4.33 5.62
N ILE A 40 6.33 3.76 6.38
CA ILE A 40 5.03 4.36 6.66
C ILE A 40 5.08 4.91 8.09
N SER A 41 5.43 6.19 8.19
CA SER A 41 5.57 6.94 9.44
C SER A 41 4.71 8.21 9.40
N PRO A 42 4.55 8.94 10.53
CA PRO A 42 3.78 10.17 10.57
C PRO A 42 4.22 11.21 9.53
N SER A 43 5.51 11.24 9.19
CA SER A 43 6.10 12.14 8.18
C SER A 43 5.69 11.75 6.75
N THR A 44 5.54 10.46 6.46
CA THR A 44 5.17 9.95 5.12
C THR A 44 3.67 9.69 4.94
N ARG A 45 2.91 9.95 6.01
CA ARG A 45 1.47 9.75 6.13
C ARG A 45 0.65 10.40 5.01
N LEU A 46 1.08 11.56 4.51
CA LEU A 46 0.39 12.24 3.42
C LEU A 46 0.45 11.43 2.12
N VAL A 47 1.65 10.99 1.73
CA VAL A 47 1.88 10.16 0.54
C VAL A 47 1.16 8.81 0.68
N TRP A 48 1.21 8.22 1.88
CA TRP A 48 0.47 6.99 2.17
C TRP A 48 -1.04 7.14 1.97
N ARG A 49 -1.63 8.24 2.45
CA ARG A 49 -3.06 8.50 2.22
C ARG A 49 -3.39 8.72 0.76
N GLN A 50 -2.55 9.44 0.02
CA GLN A 50 -2.74 9.61 -1.43
C GLN A 50 -2.66 8.26 -2.17
N ALA A 51 -1.76 7.36 -1.76
CA ALA A 51 -1.69 5.99 -2.28
C ALA A 51 -3.02 5.25 -2.11
N LEU A 52 -3.55 5.29 -0.89
CA LEU A 52 -4.80 4.62 -0.54
C LEU A 52 -6.01 5.22 -1.24
N ASP A 53 -6.05 6.54 -1.41
CA ASP A 53 -7.10 7.25 -2.13
C ASP A 53 -7.11 6.85 -3.61
N GLN A 54 -5.93 6.80 -4.25
CA GLN A 54 -5.81 6.31 -5.62
C GLN A 54 -6.20 4.83 -5.77
N LEU A 55 -5.99 4.01 -4.75
CA LEU A 55 -6.45 2.61 -4.75
C LEU A 55 -7.97 2.52 -4.58
N ALA A 56 -8.57 3.41 -3.81
CA ALA A 56 -10.01 3.46 -3.61
C ALA A 56 -10.76 3.99 -4.84
N ASP A 57 -10.16 4.95 -5.55
CA ASP A 57 -10.70 5.52 -6.79
C ASP A 57 -10.65 4.51 -7.96
N ARG A 58 -9.64 3.62 -7.99
CA ARG A 58 -9.59 2.54 -8.98
C ARG A 58 -10.83 1.65 -8.90
N HIS A 59 -11.51 1.52 -10.03
CA HIS A 59 -12.72 0.69 -10.17
C HIS A 59 -12.45 -0.83 -10.20
N ASP A 60 -11.21 -1.25 -10.01
CA ASP A 60 -10.81 -2.65 -10.00
C ASP A 60 -11.41 -3.44 -8.83
N HIS A 61 -11.75 -4.70 -9.11
CA HIS A 61 -12.24 -5.63 -8.10
C HIS A 61 -11.14 -6.15 -7.17
N VAL A 62 -9.88 -6.13 -7.61
CA VAL A 62 -8.73 -6.57 -6.82
C VAL A 62 -7.61 -5.55 -7.00
N CYS A 63 -7.09 -5.05 -5.87
CA CYS A 63 -6.00 -4.08 -5.83
C CYS A 63 -4.80 -4.67 -5.08
N PHE A 64 -3.65 -4.75 -5.74
CA PHE A 64 -2.40 -5.22 -5.14
C PHE A 64 -1.64 -4.06 -4.51
N LEU A 65 -1.15 -4.27 -3.29
CA LEU A 65 -0.33 -3.32 -2.54
C LEU A 65 0.98 -4.00 -2.20
N GLU A 66 2.02 -3.73 -2.99
CA GLU A 66 3.33 -4.31 -2.73
C GLU A 66 4.07 -3.51 -1.65
N LEU A 67 4.33 -4.17 -0.52
CA LEU A 67 4.98 -3.62 0.65
C LEU A 67 6.38 -4.23 0.89
N SER A 68 6.91 -4.95 -0.11
CA SER A 68 8.18 -5.70 -0.02
C SER A 68 9.39 -4.83 0.33
N ALA A 69 9.34 -3.54 -0.01
CA ALA A 69 10.40 -2.57 0.23
C ALA A 69 10.02 -1.58 1.35
N ILE A 70 8.97 -1.88 2.12
CA ILE A 70 8.62 -1.17 3.34
C ILE A 70 9.38 -1.79 4.51
N THR A 71 10.18 -0.98 5.18
CA THR A 71 10.98 -1.41 6.34
C THR A 71 10.25 -1.25 7.66
N PHE A 72 9.27 -0.34 7.71
CA PHE A 72 8.56 0.01 8.93
C PHE A 72 7.14 0.53 8.66
N VAL A 73 6.20 0.22 9.55
CA VAL A 73 4.85 0.76 9.52
C VAL A 73 4.32 1.03 10.92
N ASP A 74 3.86 2.25 11.14
CA ASP A 74 3.20 2.65 12.38
C ASP A 74 1.74 2.16 12.44
N VAL A 75 1.21 2.03 13.66
CA VAL A 75 -0.20 1.68 13.93
C VAL A 75 -1.14 2.62 13.20
N ALA A 76 -0.86 3.93 13.20
CA ALA A 76 -1.66 4.88 12.47
C ALA A 76 -1.71 4.54 10.97
N GLY A 77 -0.56 4.13 10.40
CA GLY A 77 -0.40 3.65 9.02
C GLY A 77 -1.36 2.51 8.70
N ALA A 78 -1.32 1.48 9.52
CA ALA A 78 -2.23 0.34 9.45
C ALA A 78 -3.71 0.74 9.63
N SER A 79 -4.02 1.71 10.50
CA SER A 79 -5.40 2.22 10.66
C SER A 79 -5.96 2.83 9.39
N GLU A 80 -5.17 3.56 8.60
CA GLU A 80 -5.66 4.12 7.32
C GLU A 80 -5.89 3.02 6.30
N LEU A 81 -5.01 2.01 6.27
CA LEU A 81 -5.20 0.85 5.40
C LEU A 81 -6.50 0.12 5.73
N ALA A 82 -6.73 -0.14 7.02
CA ALA A 82 -7.95 -0.73 7.53
C ALA A 82 -9.18 0.12 7.19
N ARG A 83 -9.08 1.45 7.30
CA ARG A 83 -10.16 2.38 6.94
C ARG A 83 -10.45 2.33 5.44
N THR A 84 -9.43 2.34 4.59
CA THR A 84 -9.58 2.21 3.14
C THR A 84 -10.19 0.86 2.79
N ALA A 85 -9.72 -0.23 3.39
CA ALA A 85 -10.27 -1.56 3.17
C ALA A 85 -11.74 -1.71 3.64
N GLN A 86 -12.16 -0.95 4.66
CA GLN A 86 -13.56 -0.88 5.08
C GLN A 86 -14.42 -0.02 4.14
N ALA A 87 -13.83 1.06 3.59
CA ALA A 87 -14.49 1.91 2.61
C ALA A 87 -14.64 1.21 1.25
N LEU A 88 -13.78 0.24 0.95
CA LEU A 88 -13.95 -0.67 -0.17
C LEU A 88 -15.16 -1.58 0.10
N ASN A 89 -16.17 -1.50 -0.78
CA ASN A 89 -17.32 -2.41 -0.73
C ASN A 89 -16.88 -3.88 -0.78
N GLU A 90 -17.67 -4.80 -0.22
CA GLU A 90 -17.38 -6.25 -0.07
C GLU A 90 -16.98 -7.00 -1.38
N ARG A 91 -17.19 -6.36 -2.54
CA ARG A 91 -16.79 -6.89 -3.86
C ARG A 91 -15.38 -6.50 -4.29
N ARG A 92 -14.70 -5.63 -3.54
CA ARG A 92 -13.33 -5.21 -3.82
C ARG A 92 -12.41 -5.85 -2.80
N ARG A 93 -11.21 -6.26 -3.19
CA ARG A 93 -10.23 -6.88 -2.29
C ARG A 93 -8.89 -6.18 -2.43
N LEU A 94 -8.23 -5.97 -1.30
CA LEU A 94 -6.91 -5.36 -1.23
C LEU A 94 -5.90 -6.44 -0.83
N VAL A 95 -5.02 -6.80 -1.76
CA VAL A 95 -4.02 -7.85 -1.58
C VAL A 95 -2.70 -7.19 -1.18
N LEU A 96 -2.21 -7.48 0.02
CA LEU A 96 -0.92 -7.03 0.53
C LEU A 96 0.16 -8.02 0.10
N GLU A 97 1.04 -7.63 -0.81
CA GLU A 97 2.17 -8.47 -1.24
C GLU A 97 3.40 -8.21 -0.38
N ARG A 98 3.88 -9.26 0.29
CA ARG A 98 5.07 -9.26 1.16
C ARG A 98 5.04 -8.13 2.21
N PRO A 99 3.98 -8.03 3.04
CA PRO A 99 3.96 -7.03 4.09
C PRO A 99 5.01 -7.31 5.16
N PRO A 100 5.55 -6.27 5.84
CA PRO A 100 6.35 -6.47 7.03
C PRO A 100 5.51 -7.20 8.10
N PRO A 101 6.11 -8.10 8.91
CA PRO A 101 5.37 -8.99 9.82
C PRO A 101 4.57 -8.26 10.90
N GLU A 102 4.92 -7.00 11.18
CA GLU A 102 4.21 -6.12 12.10
C GLU A 102 2.82 -5.74 11.57
N LEU A 103 2.69 -5.53 10.25
CA LEU A 103 1.45 -5.06 9.64
C LEU A 103 0.29 -6.07 9.76
N PRO A 104 0.42 -7.34 9.33
CA PRO A 104 -0.67 -8.31 9.50
C PRO A 104 -0.99 -8.51 10.98
N ARG A 105 0.01 -8.49 11.86
CA ARG A 105 -0.21 -8.62 13.30
C ARG A 105 -1.00 -7.45 13.89
N ILE A 106 -0.73 -6.21 13.49
CA ILE A 106 -1.51 -5.03 13.88
C ILE A 106 -2.94 -5.14 13.33
N LEU A 107 -3.09 -5.53 12.05
CA LEU A 107 -4.40 -5.68 11.43
C LEU A 107 -5.24 -6.76 12.13
N GLU A 108 -4.66 -7.90 12.47
CA GLU A 108 -5.33 -8.96 13.23
C GLU A 108 -5.70 -8.55 14.65
N LEU A 109 -4.87 -7.74 15.32
CA LEU A 109 -5.13 -7.28 16.69
C LEU A 109 -6.27 -6.25 16.76
N PHE A 110 -6.29 -5.30 15.83
CA PHE A 110 -7.22 -4.16 15.88
C PHE A 110 -8.44 -4.32 14.96
N TRP A 111 -8.29 -5.03 13.85
CA TRP A 111 -9.35 -5.25 12.85
C TRP A 111 -9.43 -6.70 12.36
N PRO A 112 -9.60 -7.70 13.26
CA PRO A 112 -9.64 -9.12 12.89
C PRO A 112 -10.80 -9.51 11.94
N GLN A 113 -11.78 -8.63 11.78
CA GLN A 113 -12.98 -8.88 10.99
C GLN A 113 -12.86 -8.41 9.53
N LEU A 114 -11.73 -7.80 9.14
CA LEU A 114 -11.52 -7.33 7.78
C LEU A 114 -11.26 -8.47 6.81
N ARG A 115 -12.32 -8.86 6.09
CA ARG A 115 -12.22 -9.85 5.00
C ARG A 115 -11.83 -9.25 3.65
N THR A 116 -11.79 -7.93 3.57
CA THR A 116 -11.42 -7.18 2.37
C THR A 116 -9.91 -7.14 2.16
N ILE A 117 -9.11 -7.38 3.21
CA ILE A 117 -7.65 -7.43 3.14
C ILE A 117 -7.20 -8.87 3.01
N GLU A 118 -6.45 -9.17 1.96
CA GLU A 118 -5.80 -10.45 1.74
C GLU A 118 -4.29 -10.26 1.87
N VAL A 119 -3.59 -11.18 2.54
CA VAL A 119 -2.13 -11.10 2.70
C VAL A 119 -1.50 -12.19 1.84
N ALA A 120 -0.76 -11.76 0.81
CA ALA A 120 0.07 -12.63 -0.01
C ALA A 120 1.48 -12.67 0.59
N ALA A 121 1.83 -13.82 1.17
CA ALA A 121 3.13 -14.11 1.78
C ALA A 121 4.22 -14.31 0.70
#